data_AF-L0I9F8-F1
#
_entry.id   AF-L0I9F8-F1
#
_cell.length_a   1.000
_cell.length_b   1.000
_cell.length_c   1.000
_cell.angle_alpha   90.00
_cell.angle_beta   90.00
_cell.angle_gamma   90.00
#
_symmetry.space_group_name_H-M   'P 1'
#
loop_
_entity.id
_entity.type
_entity.pdbx_description
1 polymer ?
#
loop_
_entity_poly.entity_id
_entity_poly.type
_entity_poly.pdbx_seq_one_letter_code
_entity_poly.pdbx_strand_id
1 'polypeptide(L)'
;MMHLTDHTDRRAAIDQSIEHALPSDPTGCLAPADAQMDAFEDRWYGRLVFVSAAAGQAGDAPAGDVPDSTTGAAFGDETGSTAGAAAAIELLRGYCSLRYALLCDGDDRSLESVTPELLSSDYLFAAAFERLGDSVTSDDDTARLESCFETLAGTAERSIEAMATDVRRSPSPDAYADVIGETAGALGWWAARTGAVLAGSSTGHRQTIASIGRLASVHRQLRHVLDPSTVPGPVTPFPGVECDGSAPGDADLRRLAGKRRDEVLTAIESLPATIDATALRSLVRADSRR
;
A
#
# COMPACT_ATOMS: atom_id res chain seq x y z
N MET A 1 15.80 -0.74 -22.46
CA MET A 1 14.94 -1.38 -21.44
C MET A 1 15.75 -1.42 -20.16
N MET A 2 15.54 -0.46 -19.28
CA MET A 2 16.35 -0.25 -18.08
C MET A 2 15.68 -1.05 -16.94
N HIS A 3 16.24 -2.20 -16.57
CA HIS A 3 15.78 -2.91 -15.38
C HIS A 3 16.04 -2.00 -14.15
N LEU A 4 14.98 -1.44 -13.56
CA LEU A 4 15.02 -0.70 -12.29
C LEU A 4 15.42 -1.67 -11.16
N THR A 5 16.72 -1.91 -11.06
CA THR A 5 17.35 -2.82 -10.09
C THR A 5 17.59 -2.12 -8.76
N ASP A 6 17.56 -0.79 -8.71
CA ASP A 6 17.75 -0.01 -7.49
C ASP A 6 16.41 0.41 -6.83
N HIS A 7 16.41 0.46 -5.49
CA HIS A 7 15.29 0.98 -4.71
C HIS A 7 15.03 2.47 -5.00
N THR A 8 16.07 3.23 -5.30
CA THR A 8 16.01 4.66 -5.65
C THR A 8 15.25 4.87 -6.97
N ASP A 9 15.56 4.03 -7.95
CA ASP A 9 14.95 4.04 -9.28
C ASP A 9 13.44 3.78 -9.24
N ARG A 10 13.00 2.83 -8.39
CA ARG A 10 11.57 2.53 -8.20
C ARG A 10 10.83 3.67 -7.52
N ARG A 11 11.44 4.29 -6.51
CA ARG A 11 10.86 5.45 -5.83
C ARG A 11 10.67 6.62 -6.80
N ALA A 12 11.69 6.93 -7.60
CA ALA A 12 11.61 7.99 -8.60
C ALA A 12 10.50 7.75 -9.63
N ALA A 13 10.31 6.51 -10.07
CA ALA A 13 9.20 6.16 -10.98
C ALA A 13 7.81 6.36 -10.33
N ILE A 14 7.67 6.03 -9.04
CA ILE A 14 6.44 6.29 -8.29
C ILE A 14 6.21 7.79 -8.17
N ASP A 15 7.23 8.55 -7.77
CA ASP A 15 7.14 10.01 -7.62
C ASP A 15 6.74 10.67 -8.93
N GLN A 16 7.36 10.29 -10.05
CA GLN A 16 7.00 10.80 -11.37
C GLN A 16 5.54 10.47 -11.74
N SER A 17 5.08 9.25 -11.43
CA SER A 17 3.71 8.85 -11.71
C SER A 17 2.69 9.55 -10.80
N ILE A 18 3.06 9.91 -9.56
CA ILE A 18 2.24 10.73 -8.66
C ILE A 18 2.20 12.17 -9.16
N GLU A 19 3.35 12.75 -9.53
CA GLU A 19 3.43 14.11 -10.08
C GLU A 19 2.58 14.24 -11.36
N HIS A 20 2.55 13.20 -12.20
CA HIS A 20 1.67 13.18 -13.37
C HIS A 20 0.17 13.10 -13.01
N ALA A 21 -0.15 12.47 -11.87
CA ALA A 21 -1.52 12.36 -11.36
C ALA A 21 -2.02 13.66 -10.73
N LEU A 22 -1.12 14.49 -10.18
CA LEU A 22 -1.47 15.72 -9.47
C LEU A 22 -1.35 16.91 -10.44
N PRO A 23 -2.45 17.62 -10.75
CA PRO A 23 -2.43 18.75 -11.65
C PRO A 23 -1.68 19.89 -10.99
N SER A 24 -0.99 20.70 -11.80
CA SER A 24 -0.49 21.99 -11.32
C SER A 24 -1.68 22.83 -10.85
N ASP A 25 -1.75 23.09 -9.54
CA ASP A 25 -2.83 23.88 -8.94
C ASP A 25 -2.33 25.29 -8.58
N PRO A 26 -2.50 26.29 -9.48
CA PRO A 26 -2.11 27.67 -9.19
C PRO A 26 -2.98 28.34 -8.12
N THR A 27 -4.12 27.75 -7.77
CA THR A 27 -5.04 28.27 -6.75
C THR A 27 -4.71 27.78 -5.34
N GLY A 28 -3.92 26.70 -5.22
CA GLY A 28 -3.52 26.09 -3.95
C GLY A 28 -4.66 25.36 -3.22
N CYS A 29 -5.81 25.14 -3.88
CA CYS A 29 -6.93 24.37 -3.34
C CYS A 29 -6.58 22.91 -3.03
N LEU A 30 -5.61 22.32 -3.73
CA LEU A 30 -5.10 20.97 -3.56
C LEU A 30 -3.78 20.91 -2.76
N ALA A 31 -3.35 22.01 -2.14
CA ALA A 31 -2.15 22.02 -1.32
C ALA A 31 -2.12 20.93 -0.21
N PRO A 32 -3.26 20.54 0.43
CA PRO A 32 -3.27 19.40 1.33
C PRO A 32 -2.94 18.06 0.67
N ALA A 33 -3.34 17.84 -0.59
CA ALA A 33 -2.98 16.64 -1.33
C ALA A 33 -1.46 16.58 -1.58
N ASP A 34 -0.87 17.69 -2.05
CA ASP A 34 0.58 17.79 -2.28
C ASP A 34 1.36 17.56 -0.99
N ALA A 35 1.01 18.26 0.08
CA ALA A 35 1.66 18.10 1.38
C ALA A 35 1.54 16.67 1.92
N GLN A 36 0.38 16.03 1.74
CA GLN A 36 0.17 14.66 2.16
C GLN A 36 1.04 13.67 1.37
N MET A 37 1.19 13.89 0.06
CA MET A 37 2.08 13.09 -0.79
C MET A 37 3.54 13.34 -0.43
N ASP A 38 3.99 14.58 -0.24
CA ASP A 38 5.37 14.86 0.17
C ASP A 38 5.74 14.20 1.50
N ALA A 39 4.79 14.08 2.42
CA ALA A 39 5.02 13.46 3.71
C ALA A 39 5.34 11.94 3.64
N PHE A 40 4.88 11.22 2.60
CA PHE A 40 5.10 9.77 2.46
C PHE A 40 6.45 9.42 1.84
N GLU A 41 7.55 9.91 2.42
CA GLU A 41 8.89 9.89 1.83
C GLU A 41 9.36 8.53 1.29
N ASP A 42 8.91 7.43 1.87
CA ASP A 42 9.41 6.10 1.56
C ASP A 42 8.63 5.33 0.48
N ARG A 43 7.47 5.85 0.07
CA ARG A 43 6.56 5.22 -0.92
C ARG A 43 6.38 3.73 -0.68
N TRP A 44 6.19 3.35 0.58
CA TRP A 44 6.29 1.95 0.99
C TRP A 44 5.30 1.02 0.28
N TYR A 45 4.04 1.42 0.11
CA TYR A 45 3.03 0.60 -0.55
C TYR A 45 3.26 0.53 -2.05
N GLY A 46 3.69 1.62 -2.69
CA GLY A 46 4.09 1.61 -4.09
C GLY A 46 5.30 0.70 -4.33
N ARG A 47 6.29 0.73 -3.44
CA ARG A 47 7.44 -0.20 -3.47
C ARG A 47 7.01 -1.64 -3.24
N LEU A 48 5.98 -1.88 -2.40
CA LEU A 48 5.40 -3.20 -2.21
C LEU A 48 4.81 -3.76 -3.51
N VAL A 49 4.17 -2.93 -4.35
CA VAL A 49 3.71 -3.34 -5.69
C VAL A 49 4.88 -3.85 -6.53
N PHE A 50 5.98 -3.09 -6.62
CA PHE A 50 7.17 -3.50 -7.39
C PHE A 50 7.81 -4.80 -6.91
N VAL A 51 8.03 -4.96 -5.60
CA VAL A 51 8.68 -6.17 -5.08
C VAL A 51 7.79 -7.40 -5.20
N SER A 52 6.46 -7.22 -5.14
CA SER A 52 5.50 -8.29 -5.37
C SER A 52 5.39 -8.69 -6.83
N ALA A 53 5.50 -7.73 -7.76
CA ALA A 53 5.60 -8.02 -9.18
C ALA A 53 6.86 -8.85 -9.49
N ALA A 54 8.01 -8.43 -8.96
CA ALA A 54 9.26 -9.18 -9.12
C ALA A 54 9.19 -10.60 -8.54
N ALA A 55 8.58 -10.76 -7.35
CA ALA A 55 8.37 -12.08 -6.75
C ALA A 55 7.43 -12.95 -7.61
N GLY A 56 6.40 -12.34 -8.19
CA GLY A 56 5.40 -13.01 -9.02
C GLY A 56 5.95 -13.54 -10.35
N GLN A 57 6.91 -12.84 -10.97
CA GLN A 57 7.53 -13.24 -12.24
C GLN A 57 8.41 -14.50 -12.10
N ALA A 58 9.01 -14.72 -10.93
CA ALA A 58 9.91 -15.85 -10.68
C ALA A 58 9.15 -17.19 -10.51
N GLY A 59 7.90 -17.16 -10.03
CA GLY A 59 7.18 -18.34 -9.55
C GLY A 59 6.64 -19.29 -10.62
N ASP A 60 6.43 -18.84 -11.86
CA ASP A 60 5.67 -19.56 -12.88
C ASP A 60 6.51 -19.98 -14.12
N ALA A 61 7.84 -19.89 -14.06
CA ALA A 61 8.71 -20.43 -15.11
C ALA A 61 8.78 -21.98 -15.01
N PRO A 62 8.40 -22.74 -16.07
CA PRO A 62 8.50 -24.18 -16.05
C PRO A 62 9.97 -24.62 -15.93
N ALA A 63 10.25 -25.55 -15.02
CA ALA A 63 11.56 -26.14 -14.81
C ALA A 63 11.98 -26.96 -16.04
N GLY A 64 12.58 -26.31 -17.04
CA GLY A 64 13.04 -26.97 -18.27
C GLY A 64 13.25 -26.04 -19.46
N ASP A 65 12.55 -24.90 -19.51
CA ASP A 65 12.84 -23.88 -20.51
C ASP A 65 13.87 -22.92 -19.94
N VAL A 66 15.11 -23.05 -20.41
CA VAL A 66 16.06 -21.94 -20.36
C VAL A 66 15.41 -20.84 -21.19
N PRO A 67 15.05 -19.68 -20.61
CA PRO A 67 14.48 -18.62 -21.40
C PRO A 67 15.58 -18.18 -22.37
N ASP A 68 15.38 -18.46 -23.65
CA ASP A 68 16.05 -17.69 -24.68
C ASP A 68 15.67 -16.25 -24.38
N SER A 69 16.68 -15.37 -24.23
CA SER A 69 16.58 -14.01 -23.68
C SER A 69 15.69 -13.03 -24.47
N THR A 70 14.80 -13.57 -25.30
CA THR A 70 13.96 -12.91 -26.29
C THR A 70 12.51 -13.41 -26.28
N THR A 71 12.15 -14.42 -25.47
CA THR A 71 10.76 -14.96 -25.39
C THR A 71 10.19 -15.00 -23.97
N GLY A 72 10.68 -14.15 -23.06
CA GLY A 72 9.82 -13.68 -21.97
C GLY A 72 8.79 -12.76 -22.62
N ALA A 73 7.53 -13.21 -22.74
CA ALA A 73 6.44 -12.41 -23.25
C ALA A 73 6.27 -11.19 -22.34
N ALA A 74 7.00 -10.12 -22.65
CA ALA A 74 7.02 -8.86 -21.95
C ALA A 74 5.64 -8.22 -22.09
N PHE A 75 4.98 -8.03 -20.96
CA PHE A 75 3.77 -7.22 -20.89
C PHE A 75 4.17 -5.76 -21.11
N GLY A 76 3.87 -5.19 -22.29
CA GLY A 76 3.95 -3.73 -22.53
C GLY A 76 5.18 -3.02 -21.96
N ASP A 77 5.04 -1.74 -21.63
CA ASP A 77 5.98 -1.09 -20.70
C ASP A 77 5.63 -1.52 -19.27
N GLU A 78 6.01 -2.75 -18.92
CA GLU A 78 5.81 -3.40 -17.62
C GLU A 78 6.21 -2.49 -16.44
N THR A 79 7.17 -1.60 -16.70
CA THR A 79 7.65 -0.60 -15.74
C THR A 79 6.65 0.53 -15.57
N GLY A 80 6.09 1.05 -16.67
CA GLY A 80 5.03 2.06 -16.66
C GLY A 80 3.74 1.56 -16.00
N SER A 81 3.27 0.36 -16.36
CA SER A 81 2.07 -0.24 -15.74
C SER A 81 2.23 -0.44 -14.23
N THR A 82 3.39 -0.95 -13.81
CA THR A 82 3.69 -1.16 -12.38
C THR A 82 3.83 0.18 -11.65
N ALA A 83 4.44 1.20 -12.27
CA ALA A 83 4.54 2.54 -11.68
C ALA A 83 3.17 3.20 -11.51
N GLY A 84 2.27 3.10 -12.49
CA GLY A 84 0.91 3.62 -12.40
C GLY A 84 0.10 2.97 -11.27
N ALA A 85 0.15 1.63 -11.16
CA ALA A 85 -0.48 0.91 -10.05
C ALA A 85 0.17 1.23 -8.69
N ALA A 86 1.48 1.42 -8.65
CA ALA A 86 2.21 1.81 -7.44
C ALA A 86 1.85 3.25 -6.99
N ALA A 87 1.65 4.18 -7.93
CA ALA A 87 1.15 5.51 -7.62
C ALA A 87 -0.30 5.47 -7.14
N ALA A 88 -1.16 4.66 -7.78
CA ALA A 88 -2.57 4.53 -7.40
C ALA A 88 -2.76 4.16 -5.91
N ILE A 89 -1.94 3.25 -5.35
CA ILE A 89 -2.06 2.91 -3.93
C ILE A 89 -1.53 3.98 -2.99
N GLU A 90 -0.49 4.71 -3.36
CA GLU A 90 -0.01 5.84 -2.55
C GLU A 90 -1.03 7.00 -2.56
N LEU A 91 -1.70 7.24 -3.69
CA LEU A 91 -2.82 8.17 -3.78
C LEU A 91 -3.99 7.72 -2.90
N LEU A 92 -4.38 6.44 -2.95
CA LEU A 92 -5.42 5.90 -2.06
C LEU A 92 -5.02 5.98 -0.58
N ARG A 93 -3.76 5.72 -0.24
CA ARG A 93 -3.23 5.93 1.12
C ARG A 93 -3.37 7.38 1.54
N GLY A 94 -3.10 8.32 0.63
CA GLY A 94 -3.26 9.76 0.84
C GLY A 94 -4.72 10.15 1.11
N TYR A 95 -5.64 9.65 0.29
CA TYR A 95 -7.08 9.78 0.53
C TYR A 95 -7.44 9.30 1.94
N CYS A 96 -7.05 8.07 2.31
CA CYS A 96 -7.34 7.53 3.63
C CYS A 96 -6.77 8.44 4.73
N SER A 97 -5.51 8.87 4.60
CA SER A 97 -4.84 9.72 5.59
C SER A 97 -5.57 11.04 5.83
N LEU A 98 -5.94 11.76 4.77
CA LEU A 98 -6.68 13.01 4.89
C LEU A 98 -8.08 12.79 5.48
N ARG A 99 -8.79 11.73 5.04
CA ARG A 99 -10.12 11.41 5.57
C ARG A 99 -10.07 11.07 7.06
N TYR A 100 -9.05 10.33 7.49
CA TYR A 100 -8.87 10.03 8.90
C TYR A 100 -8.52 11.26 9.72
N ALA A 101 -7.63 12.13 9.23
CA ALA A 101 -7.31 13.39 9.91
C ALA A 101 -8.58 14.23 10.15
N LEU A 102 -9.43 14.35 9.13
CA LEU A 102 -10.73 15.03 9.22
C LEU A 102 -11.70 14.41 10.23
N LEU A 103 -11.65 13.09 10.45
CA LEU A 103 -12.49 12.40 11.43
C LEU A 103 -11.94 12.46 12.86
N CYS A 104 -10.62 12.66 13.00
CA CYS A 104 -9.92 12.73 14.28
C CYS A 104 -9.90 14.15 14.85
N ASP A 105 -9.77 15.18 14.00
CA ASP A 105 -9.94 16.57 14.39
C ASP A 105 -11.43 16.83 14.69
N GLY A 106 -11.76 17.06 15.96
CA GLY A 106 -13.14 17.22 16.44
C GLY A 106 -13.91 18.42 15.86
N ASP A 107 -15.16 18.58 16.30
CA ASP A 107 -16.17 19.53 15.78
C ASP A 107 -15.80 21.03 15.80
N ASP A 108 -14.62 21.42 16.27
CA ASP A 108 -14.21 22.82 16.45
C ASP A 108 -13.52 23.44 15.21
N ARG A 109 -13.36 22.69 14.10
CA ARG A 109 -12.76 23.23 12.87
C ARG A 109 -13.74 24.07 12.06
N SER A 110 -13.26 25.22 11.59
CA SER A 110 -14.02 26.04 10.65
C SER A 110 -14.13 25.36 9.27
N LEU A 111 -15.24 25.59 8.56
CA LEU A 111 -15.45 25.07 7.20
C LEU A 111 -14.35 25.50 6.22
N GLU A 112 -13.81 26.71 6.41
CA GLU A 112 -12.69 27.25 5.62
C GLU A 112 -11.42 26.41 5.77
N SER A 113 -11.20 25.81 6.95
CA SER A 113 -10.07 24.91 7.19
C SER A 113 -10.32 23.47 6.72
N VAL A 114 -11.59 23.01 6.69
CA VAL A 114 -11.94 21.60 6.39
C VAL A 114 -12.10 21.36 4.90
N THR A 115 -12.64 22.34 4.17
CA THR A 115 -13.01 22.19 2.77
C THR A 115 -11.82 21.82 1.87
N PRO A 116 -10.62 22.45 2.00
CA PRO A 116 -9.46 22.08 1.19
C PRO A 116 -9.00 20.63 1.43
N GLU A 117 -8.99 20.16 2.68
CA GLU A 117 -8.62 18.78 3.02
C GLU A 117 -9.64 17.77 2.48
N LEU A 118 -10.92 18.10 2.59
CA LEU A 118 -12.00 17.26 2.06
C LEU A 118 -11.88 17.10 0.54
N LEU A 119 -11.76 18.21 -0.18
CA LEU A 119 -11.63 18.19 -1.64
C LEU A 119 -10.32 17.55 -2.09
N SER A 120 -9.22 17.77 -1.37
CA SER A 120 -7.93 17.12 -1.63
C SER A 120 -8.05 15.60 -1.47
N SER A 121 -8.77 15.13 -0.45
CA SER A 121 -8.99 13.69 -0.28
C SER A 121 -9.81 13.11 -1.43
N ASP A 122 -10.90 13.76 -1.84
CA ASP A 122 -11.74 13.32 -2.97
C ASP A 122 -10.94 13.31 -4.28
N TYR A 123 -10.08 14.29 -4.46
CA TYR A 123 -9.17 14.36 -5.59
C TYR A 123 -8.21 13.16 -5.61
N LEU A 124 -7.53 12.87 -4.51
CA LEU A 124 -6.62 11.73 -4.39
C LEU A 124 -7.33 10.40 -4.64
N PHE A 125 -8.58 10.26 -4.18
CA PHE A 125 -9.40 9.08 -4.43
C PHE A 125 -9.67 8.90 -5.92
N ALA A 126 -10.15 9.94 -6.61
CA ALA A 126 -10.41 9.89 -8.05
C ALA A 126 -9.12 9.63 -8.85
N ALA A 127 -8.04 10.33 -8.50
CA ALA A 127 -6.73 10.19 -9.14
C ALA A 127 -6.17 8.78 -9.01
N ALA A 128 -6.42 8.08 -7.89
CA ALA A 128 -6.00 6.69 -7.71
C ALA A 128 -6.62 5.75 -8.77
N PHE A 129 -7.93 5.87 -9.02
CA PHE A 129 -8.62 5.08 -10.04
C PHE A 129 -8.19 5.47 -11.46
N GLU A 130 -8.02 6.77 -11.72
CA GLU A 130 -7.54 7.26 -13.01
C GLU A 130 -6.14 6.72 -13.33
N ARG A 131 -5.20 6.80 -12.38
CA ARG A 131 -3.83 6.28 -12.56
C ARG A 131 -3.80 4.78 -12.76
N LEU A 132 -4.68 4.05 -12.09
CA LEU A 132 -4.81 2.61 -12.33
C LEU A 132 -5.34 2.34 -13.76
N GLY A 133 -6.30 3.13 -14.24
CA GLY A 133 -6.82 3.01 -15.61
C GLY A 133 -5.77 3.27 -16.70
N ASP A 134 -4.93 4.29 -16.48
CA ASP A 134 -3.84 4.66 -17.39
C ASP A 134 -2.67 3.65 -17.40
N SER A 135 -2.65 2.70 -16.48
CA SER A 135 -1.60 1.68 -16.39
C SER A 135 -1.69 0.61 -17.49
N VAL A 136 -2.71 0.63 -18.37
CA VAL A 136 -2.93 -0.38 -19.39
C VAL A 136 -2.72 0.15 -20.80
N THR A 137 -2.03 -0.65 -21.62
CA THR A 137 -1.68 -0.30 -23.00
C THR A 137 -2.19 -1.31 -24.04
N SER A 138 -2.85 -2.41 -23.63
CA SER A 138 -3.33 -3.47 -24.54
C SER A 138 -4.68 -4.09 -24.14
N ASP A 139 -5.41 -4.62 -25.11
CA ASP A 139 -6.73 -5.25 -24.91
C ASP A 139 -6.65 -6.54 -24.06
N ASP A 140 -5.53 -7.28 -24.12
CA ASP A 140 -5.29 -8.52 -23.35
C ASP A 140 -5.09 -8.26 -21.84
N ASP A 141 -4.84 -7.00 -21.45
CA ASP A 141 -4.68 -6.59 -20.05
C ASP A 141 -6.01 -6.30 -19.34
N THR A 142 -7.13 -6.27 -20.09
CA THR A 142 -8.45 -5.86 -19.58
C THR A 142 -8.90 -6.69 -18.38
N ALA A 143 -8.79 -8.02 -18.44
CA ALA A 143 -9.22 -8.89 -17.34
C ALA A 143 -8.35 -8.76 -16.08
N ARG A 144 -7.06 -8.44 -16.24
CA ARG A 144 -6.15 -8.19 -15.11
C ARG A 144 -6.45 -6.83 -14.48
N LEU A 145 -6.69 -5.82 -15.32
CA LEU A 145 -7.07 -4.49 -14.91
C LEU A 145 -8.41 -4.49 -14.15
N GLU A 146 -9.40 -5.22 -14.65
CA GLU A 146 -10.68 -5.43 -13.97
C GLU A 146 -10.43 -6.01 -12.57
N SER A 147 -9.59 -7.04 -12.45
CA SER A 147 -9.23 -7.59 -11.14
C SER A 147 -8.52 -6.58 -10.23
N CYS A 148 -7.66 -5.72 -10.77
CA CYS A 148 -7.01 -4.65 -10.00
C CYS A 148 -7.99 -3.58 -9.54
N PHE A 149 -8.95 -3.17 -10.38
CA PHE A 149 -10.01 -2.22 -10.06
C PHE A 149 -10.96 -2.76 -8.99
N GLU A 150 -11.45 -3.98 -9.15
CA GLU A 150 -12.27 -4.67 -8.14
C GLU A 150 -11.55 -4.72 -6.79
N THR A 151 -10.26 -5.06 -6.83
CA THR A 151 -9.41 -5.09 -5.65
C THR A 151 -9.28 -3.69 -5.03
N LEU A 152 -9.08 -2.63 -5.84
CA LEU A 152 -8.91 -1.25 -5.35
C LEU A 152 -10.19 -0.74 -4.70
N ALA A 153 -11.33 -0.96 -5.37
CA ALA A 153 -12.65 -0.62 -4.85
C ALA A 153 -12.94 -1.34 -3.53
N GLY A 154 -12.66 -2.65 -3.44
CA GLY A 154 -12.85 -3.40 -2.19
C GLY A 154 -11.93 -2.92 -1.05
N THR A 155 -10.70 -2.50 -1.36
CA THR A 155 -9.79 -1.90 -0.35
C THR A 155 -10.28 -0.53 0.13
N ALA A 156 -10.79 0.30 -0.79
CA ALA A 156 -11.39 1.56 -0.45
C ALA A 156 -12.64 1.38 0.44
N GLU A 157 -13.53 0.46 0.08
CA GLU A 157 -14.73 0.11 0.84
C GLU A 157 -14.38 -0.30 2.27
N ARG A 158 -13.45 -1.26 2.45
CA ARG A 158 -12.99 -1.68 3.78
C ARG A 158 -12.39 -0.54 4.59
N SER A 159 -11.64 0.35 3.94
CA SER A 159 -11.08 1.53 4.62
C SER A 159 -12.17 2.48 5.09
N ILE A 160 -13.23 2.68 4.29
CA ILE A 160 -14.41 3.49 4.65
C ILE A 160 -15.20 2.84 5.79
N GLU A 161 -15.42 1.53 5.74
CA GLU A 161 -16.08 0.80 6.83
C GLU A 161 -15.28 0.86 8.13
N ALA A 162 -13.96 0.73 8.05
CA ALA A 162 -13.06 0.89 9.19
C ALA A 162 -13.07 2.32 9.75
N MET A 163 -13.14 3.34 8.89
CA MET A 163 -13.36 4.75 9.30
C MET A 163 -14.66 4.92 10.09
N ALA A 164 -15.73 4.24 9.70
CA ALA A 164 -17.02 4.30 10.38
C ALA A 164 -17.05 3.50 11.70
N THR A 165 -16.04 2.65 11.95
CA THR A 165 -15.99 1.79 13.12
C THR A 165 -15.55 2.58 14.36
N ASP A 166 -16.44 2.69 15.35
CA ASP A 166 -16.17 3.36 16.62
C ASP A 166 -15.44 2.44 17.60
N VAL A 167 -14.11 2.32 17.44
CA VAL A 167 -13.24 1.50 18.31
C VAL A 167 -13.32 1.93 19.79
N ARG A 168 -13.69 3.19 20.06
CA ARG A 168 -13.81 3.73 21.42
C ARG A 168 -14.89 3.03 22.23
N ARG A 169 -15.86 2.39 21.58
CA ARG A 169 -16.94 1.65 22.25
C ARG A 169 -16.47 0.33 22.88
N SER A 170 -15.38 -0.26 22.38
CA SER A 170 -14.84 -1.55 22.85
C SER A 170 -13.31 -1.62 22.69
N PRO A 171 -12.55 -0.84 23.48
CA PRO A 171 -11.09 -0.82 23.36
C PRO A 171 -10.52 -2.18 23.79
N SER A 172 -9.94 -2.91 22.85
CA SER A 172 -9.19 -4.14 23.10
C SER A 172 -8.03 -4.26 22.11
N PRO A 173 -6.94 -4.96 22.47
CA PRO A 173 -5.84 -5.23 21.54
C PRO A 173 -6.30 -5.88 20.23
N ASP A 174 -7.33 -6.74 20.29
CA ASP A 174 -7.84 -7.46 19.12
C ASP A 174 -8.69 -6.54 18.23
N ALA A 175 -9.63 -5.78 18.81
CA ALA A 175 -10.40 -4.78 18.04
C ALA A 175 -9.48 -3.73 17.37
N TYR A 176 -8.38 -3.38 18.05
CA TYR A 176 -7.36 -2.50 17.52
C TYR A 176 -6.58 -3.14 16.35
N ALA A 177 -6.20 -4.41 16.49
CA ALA A 177 -5.57 -5.18 15.43
C ALA A 177 -6.47 -5.33 14.20
N ASP A 178 -7.77 -5.48 14.42
CA ASP A 178 -8.77 -5.63 13.36
C ASP A 178 -8.89 -4.34 12.54
N VAL A 179 -8.98 -3.17 13.18
CA VAL A 179 -9.01 -1.89 12.45
C VAL A 179 -7.73 -1.66 11.67
N ILE A 180 -6.55 -1.93 12.24
CA ILE A 180 -5.28 -1.86 11.49
C ILE A 180 -5.28 -2.87 10.33
N GLY A 181 -5.87 -4.04 10.53
CA GLY A 181 -6.02 -5.09 9.51
C GLY A 181 -6.90 -4.66 8.33
N GLU A 182 -8.03 -4.02 8.60
CA GLU A 182 -8.98 -3.54 7.59
C GLU A 182 -8.53 -2.26 6.89
N THR A 183 -7.44 -1.65 7.36
CA THR A 183 -6.94 -0.39 6.82
C THR A 183 -5.54 -0.56 6.23
N ALA A 184 -4.47 -0.39 7.02
CA ALA A 184 -3.10 -0.60 6.59
C ALA A 184 -2.90 -2.01 6.01
N GLY A 185 -3.53 -3.02 6.63
CA GLY A 185 -3.52 -4.38 6.12
C GLY A 185 -4.23 -4.53 4.77
N ALA A 186 -5.34 -3.83 4.54
CA ALA A 186 -6.05 -3.84 3.26
C ALA A 186 -5.24 -3.14 2.16
N LEU A 187 -4.61 -2.00 2.44
CA LEU A 187 -3.68 -1.32 1.53
C LEU A 187 -2.50 -2.24 1.15
N GLY A 188 -1.94 -2.93 2.14
CA GLY A 188 -0.85 -3.89 1.95
C GLY A 188 -1.23 -5.09 1.10
N TRP A 189 -2.41 -5.64 1.38
CA TRP A 189 -2.98 -6.74 0.62
C TRP A 189 -3.18 -6.34 -0.83
N TRP A 190 -3.75 -5.16 -1.07
CA TRP A 190 -3.93 -4.61 -2.42
C TRP A 190 -2.60 -4.48 -3.14
N ALA A 191 -1.64 -3.76 -2.54
CA ALA A 191 -0.36 -3.49 -3.18
C ALA A 191 0.35 -4.78 -3.60
N ALA A 192 0.40 -5.75 -2.68
CA ALA A 192 1.07 -7.01 -2.96
C ALA A 192 0.30 -7.87 -3.99
N ARG A 193 -1.04 -7.89 -3.93
CA ARG A 193 -1.86 -8.60 -4.91
C ARG A 193 -1.74 -8.00 -6.29
N THR A 194 -1.86 -6.68 -6.43
CA THR A 194 -1.78 -5.97 -7.70
C THR A 194 -0.43 -6.21 -8.37
N GLY A 195 0.68 -6.13 -7.62
CA GLY A 195 1.99 -6.51 -8.15
C GLY A 195 2.01 -7.93 -8.72
N ALA A 196 1.48 -8.91 -7.98
CA ALA A 196 1.39 -10.29 -8.45
C ALA A 196 0.42 -10.51 -9.62
N VAL A 197 -0.64 -9.71 -9.74
CA VAL A 197 -1.57 -9.73 -10.88
C VAL A 197 -0.87 -9.20 -12.13
N LEU A 198 -0.17 -8.07 -12.01
CA LEU A 198 0.58 -7.47 -13.11
C LEU A 198 1.70 -8.40 -13.61
N ALA A 199 2.35 -9.13 -12.69
CA ALA A 199 3.31 -10.18 -13.02
C ALA A 199 2.70 -11.44 -13.65
N GLY A 200 1.37 -11.51 -13.80
CA GLY A 200 0.69 -12.66 -14.39
C GLY A 200 0.67 -13.91 -13.51
N SER A 201 1.03 -13.83 -12.22
CA SER A 201 1.17 -15.00 -11.34
C SER A 201 -0.10 -15.84 -11.25
N SER A 202 0.01 -17.12 -10.90
CA SER A 202 -1.17 -17.95 -10.60
C SER A 202 -2.02 -17.41 -9.43
N THR A 203 -3.32 -17.74 -9.39
CA THR A 203 -4.24 -17.32 -8.31
C THR A 203 -3.73 -17.70 -6.92
N GLY A 204 -3.12 -18.88 -6.78
CA GLY A 204 -2.53 -19.34 -5.51
C GLY A 204 -1.35 -18.47 -5.07
N HIS A 205 -0.42 -18.18 -5.99
CA HIS A 205 0.71 -17.29 -5.73
C HIS A 205 0.26 -15.86 -5.40
N ARG A 206 -0.70 -15.33 -6.15
CA ARG A 206 -1.32 -14.01 -5.89
C ARG A 206 -1.85 -13.92 -4.46
N GLN A 207 -2.58 -14.95 -4.00
CA GLN A 207 -3.17 -14.95 -2.66
C GLN A 207 -2.11 -15.02 -1.55
N THR A 208 -1.07 -15.83 -1.74
CA THR A 208 0.03 -15.94 -0.77
C THR A 208 0.80 -14.62 -0.66
N ILE A 209 1.17 -14.02 -1.79
CA ILE A 209 1.87 -12.72 -1.83
C ILE A 209 1.00 -11.62 -1.22
N ALA A 210 -0.30 -11.59 -1.54
CA ALA A 210 -1.24 -10.64 -0.94
C ALA A 210 -1.34 -10.78 0.59
N SER A 211 -1.35 -12.01 1.09
CA SER A 211 -1.39 -12.29 2.54
C SER A 211 -0.12 -11.79 3.25
N ILE A 212 1.04 -11.95 2.61
CA ILE A 212 2.32 -11.40 3.11
C ILE A 212 2.23 -9.86 3.17
N GLY A 213 1.73 -9.21 2.12
CA GLY A 213 1.54 -7.76 2.08
C GLY A 213 0.64 -7.24 3.20
N ARG A 214 -0.47 -7.95 3.48
CA ARG A 214 -1.35 -7.65 4.62
C ARG A 214 -0.59 -7.69 5.95
N LEU A 215 0.09 -8.81 6.24
CA LEU A 215 0.82 -8.99 7.50
C LEU A 215 1.95 -7.97 7.68
N ALA A 216 2.72 -7.71 6.62
CA ALA A 216 3.80 -6.72 6.62
C ALA A 216 3.28 -5.32 6.97
N SER A 217 2.15 -4.92 6.40
CA SER A 217 1.57 -3.59 6.59
C SER A 217 0.97 -3.41 7.98
N VAL A 218 0.32 -4.46 8.51
CA VAL A 218 -0.15 -4.48 9.90
C VAL A 218 1.02 -4.35 10.86
N HIS A 219 2.09 -5.13 10.65
CA HIS A 219 3.31 -5.03 11.46
C HIS A 219 3.91 -3.63 11.43
N ARG A 220 4.03 -3.05 10.23
CA ARG A 220 4.55 -1.70 10.02
C ARG A 220 3.71 -0.64 10.74
N GLN A 221 2.39 -0.69 10.64
CA GLN A 221 1.50 0.23 11.36
C GLN A 221 1.68 0.10 12.87
N LEU A 222 1.66 -1.12 13.41
CA LEU A 222 1.81 -1.36 14.85
C LEU A 222 3.14 -0.82 15.38
N ARG A 223 4.20 -0.89 14.58
CA ARG A 223 5.50 -0.29 14.92
C ARG A 223 5.44 1.23 14.94
N HIS A 224 4.83 1.85 13.93
CA HIS A 224 4.68 3.30 13.90
C HIS A 224 3.90 3.82 15.11
N VAL A 225 2.84 3.12 15.51
CA VAL A 225 2.08 3.43 16.73
C VAL A 225 2.97 3.36 17.98
N LEU A 226 3.77 2.30 18.09
CA LEU A 226 4.64 2.08 19.26
C LEU A 226 5.82 3.04 19.31
N ASP A 227 6.33 3.44 18.15
CA ASP A 227 7.45 4.36 18.01
C ASP A 227 7.40 5.04 16.62
N PRO A 228 6.77 6.24 16.54
CA PRO A 228 6.64 6.97 15.28
C PRO A 228 7.98 7.31 14.63
N SER A 229 9.06 7.40 15.40
CA SER A 229 10.39 7.73 14.88
C SER A 229 11.05 6.59 14.09
N THR A 230 10.56 5.35 14.25
CA THR A 230 11.15 4.17 13.59
C THR A 230 10.63 3.92 12.18
N VAL A 231 9.54 4.59 11.78
CA VAL A 231 8.88 4.42 10.47
C VAL A 231 8.84 5.78 9.77
N PRO A 232 9.50 5.97 8.61
CA PRO A 232 9.53 7.25 7.92
C PRO A 232 8.14 7.69 7.42
N GLY A 233 7.87 8.99 7.57
CA GLY A 233 6.63 9.63 7.16
C GLY A 233 5.43 9.29 8.06
N PRO A 234 4.31 10.02 7.93
CA PRO A 234 3.08 9.65 8.60
C PRO A 234 2.61 8.30 8.05
N VAL A 235 2.26 7.37 8.93
CA VAL A 235 1.40 6.26 8.53
C VAL A 235 -0.03 6.70 8.77
N THR A 236 -0.97 6.23 7.94
CA THR A 236 -2.37 6.62 7.99
C THR A 236 -2.86 6.58 9.46
N PRO A 237 -3.27 7.71 10.04
CA PRO A 237 -3.75 7.72 11.42
C PRO A 237 -5.04 6.91 11.48
N PHE A 238 -5.15 5.98 12.41
CA PHE A 238 -6.39 5.22 12.61
C PHE A 238 -7.11 5.68 13.90
N PRO A 239 -8.45 5.78 13.93
CA PRO A 239 -9.19 6.23 15.10
C PRO A 239 -8.97 5.27 16.28
N GLY A 240 -8.78 5.83 17.48
CA GLY A 240 -8.51 5.07 18.70
C GLY A 240 -7.02 4.82 18.99
N VAL A 241 -6.12 5.34 18.15
CA VAL A 241 -4.66 5.19 18.31
C VAL A 241 -4.08 6.24 19.26
N GLU A 242 -4.60 7.47 19.29
CA GLU A 242 -3.91 8.58 19.98
C GLU A 242 -4.79 9.48 20.88
N CYS A 243 -6.12 9.35 20.87
CA CYS A 243 -6.95 10.50 21.27
C CYS A 243 -7.42 10.57 22.74
N ASP A 244 -7.29 9.54 23.59
CA ASP A 244 -7.80 9.63 24.97
C ASP A 244 -7.21 8.64 26.00
N GLY A 245 -6.16 7.89 25.67
CA GLY A 245 -5.56 6.90 26.58
C GLY A 245 -6.37 5.60 26.72
N SER A 246 -7.33 5.33 25.82
CA SER A 246 -8.03 4.04 25.70
C SER A 246 -7.32 3.00 24.81
N ALA A 247 -6.12 3.31 24.32
CA ALA A 247 -5.30 2.37 23.54
C ALA A 247 -4.94 1.13 24.39
N PRO A 248 -4.81 -0.06 23.77
CA PRO A 248 -4.26 -1.22 24.44
C PRO A 248 -2.88 -0.87 25.03
N GLY A 249 -2.57 -1.36 26.23
CA GLY A 249 -1.29 -1.05 26.85
C GLY A 249 -0.12 -1.43 25.94
N ASP A 250 0.94 -0.62 25.90
CA ASP A 250 2.08 -0.81 24.99
C ASP A 250 2.62 -2.25 24.95
N ALA A 251 2.59 -2.97 26.07
CA ALA A 251 3.06 -4.35 26.15
C ALA A 251 2.24 -5.29 25.25
N ASP A 252 0.92 -5.09 25.16
CA ASP A 252 0.04 -5.86 24.28
C ASP A 252 0.30 -5.53 22.82
N LEU A 253 0.46 -4.23 22.50
CA LEU A 253 0.82 -3.78 21.15
C LEU A 253 2.19 -4.30 20.72
N ARG A 254 3.20 -4.28 21.59
CA ARG A 254 4.53 -4.87 21.32
C ARG A 254 4.44 -6.37 21.07
N ARG A 255 3.66 -7.11 21.87
CA ARG A 255 3.42 -8.54 21.67
C ARG A 255 2.75 -8.80 20.32
N LEU A 256 1.73 -8.03 19.98
CA LEU A 256 1.02 -8.15 18.71
C LEU A 256 1.94 -7.82 17.53
N ALA A 257 2.71 -6.74 17.61
CA ALA A 257 3.69 -6.36 16.58
C ALA A 257 4.74 -7.46 16.36
N GLY A 258 5.24 -8.06 17.44
CA GLY A 258 6.16 -9.20 17.40
C GLY A 258 5.54 -10.43 16.74
N LYS A 259 4.31 -10.79 17.13
CA LYS A 259 3.56 -11.89 16.51
C LYS A 259 3.39 -11.69 15.00
N ARG A 260 2.96 -10.50 14.56
CA ARG A 260 2.79 -10.19 13.12
C ARG A 260 4.10 -10.21 12.35
N ARG A 261 5.21 -9.80 12.97
CA ARG A 261 6.55 -9.92 12.39
C ARG A 261 6.93 -11.38 12.15
N ASP A 262 6.74 -12.24 13.14
CA ASP A 262 7.13 -13.64 13.06
C ASP A 262 6.23 -14.39 12.06
N GLU A 263 4.94 -14.06 12.01
CA GLU A 263 4.00 -14.56 10.99
C GLU A 263 4.43 -14.14 9.57
N VAL A 264 4.78 -12.88 9.32
CA VAL A 264 5.20 -12.44 7.98
C VAL A 264 6.52 -13.07 7.55
N LEU A 265 7.49 -13.22 8.47
CA LEU A 265 8.76 -13.88 8.16
C LEU A 265 8.56 -15.37 7.85
N THR A 266 7.74 -16.04 8.65
CA THR A 266 7.36 -17.45 8.41
C THR A 266 6.66 -17.60 7.07
N ALA A 267 5.72 -16.71 6.75
CA ALA A 267 5.01 -16.74 5.48
C ALA A 267 5.96 -16.57 4.29
N ILE A 268 6.94 -15.64 4.39
CA ILE A 268 7.95 -15.46 3.35
C ILE A 268 8.89 -16.68 3.24
N GLU A 269 9.27 -17.30 4.37
CA GLU A 269 10.10 -18.51 4.38
C GLU A 269 9.38 -19.74 3.84
N SER A 270 8.05 -19.75 3.90
CA SER A 270 7.20 -20.81 3.34
C SER A 270 6.95 -20.69 1.83
N LEU A 271 7.39 -19.60 1.19
CA LEU A 271 7.24 -19.44 -0.26
C LEU A 271 8.02 -20.53 -1.00
N PRO A 272 7.48 -21.06 -2.11
CA PRO A 272 8.21 -21.97 -2.99
C PRO A 272 9.57 -21.42 -3.39
N ALA A 273 10.57 -22.29 -3.52
CA ALA A 273 11.93 -21.90 -3.93
C ALA A 273 12.00 -21.24 -5.32
N THR A 274 10.96 -21.42 -6.15
CA THR A 274 10.81 -20.74 -7.44
C THR A 274 10.51 -19.25 -7.29
N ILE A 275 9.96 -18.79 -6.17
CA ILE A 275 9.65 -17.39 -5.92
C ILE A 275 10.87 -16.71 -5.26
N ASP A 276 11.53 -15.80 -5.98
CA ASP A 276 12.56 -14.95 -5.37
C ASP A 276 11.95 -13.90 -4.45
N ALA A 277 11.87 -14.24 -3.16
CA ALA A 277 11.36 -13.35 -2.13
C ALA A 277 12.43 -12.40 -1.56
N THR A 278 13.61 -12.27 -2.17
CA THR A 278 14.72 -11.49 -1.59
C THR A 278 14.38 -10.01 -1.43
N ALA A 279 13.80 -9.39 -2.45
CA ALA A 279 13.38 -7.99 -2.37
C ALA A 279 12.24 -7.78 -1.35
N LEU A 280 11.29 -8.72 -1.28
CA LEU A 280 10.19 -8.72 -0.31
C LEU A 280 10.71 -8.86 1.13
N ARG A 281 11.65 -9.79 1.39
CA ARG A 281 12.33 -9.92 2.69
C ARG A 281 13.08 -8.65 3.05
N SER A 282 13.77 -8.04 2.10
CA SER A 282 14.53 -6.81 2.32
C SER A 282 13.61 -5.67 2.76
N LEU A 283 12.48 -5.47 2.06
CA LEU A 283 11.51 -4.44 2.38
C LEU A 283 10.93 -4.62 3.80
N VAL A 284 10.49 -5.84 4.15
CA VAL A 284 9.93 -6.15 5.48
C VAL A 284 10.98 -6.00 6.60
N ARG A 285 12.25 -6.36 6.33
CA ARG A 285 13.33 -6.29 7.33
C ARG A 285 13.92 -4.89 7.47
N ALA A 286 13.88 -4.05 6.44
CA ALA A 286 14.32 -2.65 6.53
C ALA A 286 13.53 -1.92 7.62
N ASP A 287 12.22 -2.19 7.68
CA ASP A 287 11.34 -1.67 8.73
C ASP A 287 11.60 -2.31 10.09
N SER A 288 12.31 -3.44 10.18
CA SER A 288 12.57 -4.16 11.43
C SER A 288 13.81 -3.67 12.21
N ARG A 289 14.75 -2.97 11.56
CA ARG A 289 16.13 -2.74 12.07
C ARG A 289 16.42 -1.32 12.57
N ARG A 290 15.46 -0.41 12.49
CA ARG A 290 15.55 0.93 13.08
C ARG A 290 14.71 0.98 14.35
#